data_AF-A0A432T7B5-F1
#
_entry.id   AF-A0A432T7B5-F1
#
_cell.length_a   1.000
_cell.length_b   1.000
_cell.length_c   1.000
_cell.angle_alpha   90.00
_cell.angle_beta   90.00
_cell.angle_gamma   90.00
#
_symmetry.space_group_name_H-M   'P 1'
#
loop_
_entity.id
_entity.type
_entity.pdbx_description
1 polymer ?
#
loop_
_entity_poly.entity_id
_entity_poly.type
_entity_poly.pdbx_seq_one_letter_code
_entity_poly.pdbx_strand_id
1 'polypeptide(L)'
;MKINIKNYIVFIGLMLLLAGCEQKAERTFYETNITNEAIPCLKMQIQPPDPMMSQILESLYPFSKECPYLLTLSYKSNIVCNSPYNVQSKALGKMPSSYIKLELRKGLHLLYSYYKDLDHTPKQDDIVQGFKTLKDDLKGVVIKR
;
A
#
# COMPACT_ATOMS: atom_id res chain seq x y z
N MET A 1 37.45 19.72 31.65
CA MET A 1 37.09 19.69 30.21
C MET A 1 35.74 20.39 30.04
N LYS A 2 35.71 21.65 29.58
CA LYS A 2 34.44 22.42 29.43
C LYS A 2 33.80 22.04 28.10
N ILE A 3 32.74 21.23 28.15
CA ILE A 3 31.97 20.83 26.97
C ILE A 3 31.16 22.04 26.51
N ASN A 4 31.40 22.51 25.28
CA ASN A 4 30.79 23.72 24.74
C ASN A 4 29.40 23.40 24.16
N ILE A 5 28.38 23.49 25.02
CA ILE A 5 26.97 23.16 24.73
C ILE A 5 26.42 23.84 23.47
N LYS A 6 26.91 25.04 23.12
CA LYS A 6 26.48 25.77 21.91
C LYS A 6 26.75 25.00 20.61
N ASN A 7 27.85 24.26 20.51
CA ASN A 7 28.18 23.50 19.30
C ASN A 7 27.29 22.25 19.12
N TYR A 8 26.76 21.69 20.22
CA TYR A 8 25.87 20.53 20.16
C TYR A 8 24.46 20.88 19.67
N ILE A 9 23.95 22.08 20.03
CA ILE A 9 22.63 22.54 19.58
C ILE A 9 22.60 22.71 18.05
N VAL A 10 23.70 23.20 17.46
CA VAL A 10 23.82 23.33 16.01
C VAL A 10 23.87 21.95 15.34
N PHE A 11 24.56 20.98 15.94
CA PHE A 11 24.66 19.62 15.40
C PHE A 11 23.33 18.85 15.48
N ILE A 12 22.57 19.01 16.57
CA ILE A 12 21.24 18.40 16.73
C ILE A 12 20.21 19.06 15.80
N GLY A 13 20.28 20.38 15.60
CA GLY A 13 19.45 21.10 14.63
C GLY A 13 19.69 20.66 13.18
N LEU A 14 20.94 20.33 12.83
CA LEU A 14 21.30 19.85 11.49
C LEU A 14 20.82 18.41 11.25
N MET A 15 20.85 17.55 12.28
CA MET A 15 20.36 16.17 12.21
C MET A 15 18.85 16.07 11.98
N LEU A 16 18.06 17.04 12.46
CA LEU A 16 16.61 17.08 12.25
C LEU A 16 16.19 17.33 10.79
N LEU A 17 17.09 17.85 9.94
CA LEU A 17 16.80 18.10 8.52
C LEU A 17 16.98 16.86 7.63
N LEU A 18 17.53 15.77 8.16
CA LEU A 18 17.73 14.50 7.43
C LEU A 18 16.62 13.46 7.69
N ALA A 19 15.57 13.82 8.43
CA ALA A 19 14.37 12.99 8.53
C ALA A 19 13.65 12.99 7.18
N GLY A 20 14.06 12.08 6.29
CA GLY A 20 13.43 11.89 4.98
C GLY A 20 11.96 11.52 5.13
N CYS A 21 11.09 12.18 4.34
CA CYS A 21 9.71 11.74 4.16
C CYS A 21 9.71 10.40 3.42
N GLU A 22 9.46 9.31 4.15
CA GLU A 22 9.07 8.03 3.56
C GLU A 22 7.69 8.19 2.91
N GLN A 23 7.56 7.75 1.65
CA GLN A 23 6.28 7.73 0.95
C GLN A 23 5.37 6.68 1.59
N LYS A 24 4.39 7.15 2.38
CA LYS A 24 3.43 6.29 3.05
C LYS A 24 2.33 5.86 2.08
N ALA A 25 1.82 4.65 2.26
CA ALA A 25 0.65 4.18 1.55
C ALA A 25 -0.59 5.01 1.95
N GLU A 26 -1.41 5.33 0.96
CA GLU A 26 -2.70 5.95 1.14
C GLU A 26 -3.75 4.88 1.49
N ARG A 27 -4.56 5.15 2.52
CA ARG A 27 -5.57 4.23 3.04
C ARG A 27 -6.89 4.96 3.15
N THR A 28 -7.92 4.42 2.52
CA THR A 28 -9.27 5.02 2.54
C THR A 28 -10.29 4.01 3.06
N PHE A 29 -11.04 4.43 4.07
CA PHE A 29 -12.17 3.69 4.63
C PHE A 29 -13.45 4.34 4.11
N TYR A 30 -14.15 3.65 3.21
CA TYR A 30 -15.39 4.16 2.61
C TYR A 30 -16.61 3.86 3.48
N GLU A 31 -16.55 2.78 4.24
CA GLU A 31 -17.56 2.41 5.24
C GLU A 31 -16.96 2.57 6.64
N THR A 32 -17.58 3.36 7.50
CA THR A 32 -16.99 3.73 8.81
C THR A 32 -16.88 2.56 9.77
N ASN A 33 -17.74 1.56 9.63
CA ASN A 33 -17.82 0.43 10.57
C ASN A 33 -17.00 -0.79 10.14
N ILE A 34 -16.41 -0.79 8.95
CA ILE A 34 -15.71 -1.96 8.40
C ILE A 34 -14.53 -2.44 9.27
N THR A 35 -13.95 -1.55 10.08
CA THR A 35 -12.84 -1.85 10.99
C THR A 35 -13.27 -2.71 12.19
N ASN A 36 -14.57 -2.73 12.52
CA ASN A 36 -15.15 -3.49 13.62
C ASN A 36 -15.98 -4.69 13.13
N GLU A 37 -16.22 -4.82 11.83
CA GLU A 37 -16.98 -5.90 11.24
C GLU A 37 -16.11 -7.13 10.96
N ALA A 38 -16.66 -8.32 11.20
CA ALA A 38 -16.01 -9.57 10.82
C ALA A 38 -16.11 -9.79 9.31
N ILE A 39 -14.98 -10.10 8.69
CA ILE A 39 -14.84 -10.48 7.29
C ILE A 39 -14.49 -11.98 7.28
N PRO A 40 -15.50 -12.87 7.15
CA PRO A 40 -15.33 -14.29 7.42
C PRO A 40 -14.56 -15.04 6.34
N CYS A 41 -14.46 -14.47 5.15
CA CYS A 41 -13.77 -15.03 3.99
C CYS A 41 -13.36 -13.88 3.06
N LEU A 42 -12.52 -14.19 2.07
CA LEU A 42 -12.25 -13.32 0.93
C LEU A 42 -12.29 -14.13 -0.36
N LYS A 43 -12.73 -13.50 -1.45
CA LYS A 43 -12.51 -13.89 -2.84
C LYS A 43 -11.42 -12.99 -3.41
N MET A 44 -10.56 -13.54 -4.27
CA MET A 44 -9.47 -12.78 -4.89
C MET A 44 -9.76 -12.47 -6.37
N GLN A 45 -9.29 -11.29 -6.81
CA GLN A 45 -9.19 -10.91 -8.21
C GLN A 45 -7.92 -10.08 -8.45
N ILE A 46 -7.25 -10.27 -9.59
CA ILE A 46 -6.00 -9.58 -9.92
C ILE A 46 -6.13 -8.88 -11.27
N GLN A 47 -5.66 -7.64 -11.35
CA GLN A 47 -5.77 -6.77 -12.52
C GLN A 47 -4.47 -6.01 -12.82
N PRO A 48 -3.79 -6.28 -13.95
CA PRO A 48 -4.09 -7.35 -14.92
C PRO A 48 -3.86 -8.75 -14.32
N PRO A 49 -4.48 -9.81 -14.89
CA PRO A 49 -4.23 -11.18 -14.43
C PRO A 49 -2.74 -11.54 -14.47
N ASP A 50 -2.21 -12.04 -13.37
CA ASP A 50 -0.80 -12.42 -13.23
C ASP A 50 -0.67 -13.64 -12.31
N PRO A 51 -0.18 -14.79 -12.82
CA PRO A 51 -0.03 -16.01 -12.03
C PRO A 51 0.89 -15.85 -10.81
N MET A 52 1.97 -15.05 -10.93
CA MET A 52 2.90 -14.84 -9.82
C MET A 52 2.19 -14.09 -8.68
N MET A 53 1.47 -13.01 -9.01
CA MET A 53 0.72 -12.24 -8.02
C MET A 53 -0.38 -13.08 -7.37
N SER A 54 -1.01 -13.99 -8.13
CA SER A 54 -2.01 -14.96 -7.64
C SER A 54 -1.41 -15.88 -6.59
N GLN A 55 -0.27 -16.50 -6.92
CA GLN A 55 0.43 -17.42 -6.01
C GLN A 55 0.87 -16.72 -4.72
N ILE A 56 1.37 -15.49 -4.83
CA ILE A 56 1.78 -14.71 -3.66
C ILE A 56 0.57 -14.48 -2.74
N LEU A 57 -0.55 -13.98 -3.26
CA LEU A 57 -1.73 -13.72 -2.43
C LEU A 57 -2.31 -15.02 -1.87
N GLU A 58 -2.44 -16.08 -2.67
CA GLU A 58 -2.92 -17.39 -2.23
C GLU A 58 -2.07 -17.97 -1.09
N SER A 59 -0.77 -17.69 -1.06
CA SER A 59 0.11 -18.07 0.06
C SER A 59 -0.17 -17.30 1.36
N LEU A 60 -0.80 -16.13 1.28
CA LEU A 60 -1.09 -15.26 2.42
C LEU A 60 -2.48 -15.50 3.02
N TYR A 61 -3.41 -16.06 2.25
CA TYR A 61 -4.80 -16.24 2.68
C TYR A 61 -5.53 -17.34 1.88
N PRO A 62 -6.34 -18.19 2.55
CA PRO A 62 -7.15 -19.20 1.87
C PRO A 62 -8.41 -18.58 1.23
N PHE A 63 -8.30 -18.08 0.01
CA PHE A 63 -9.43 -17.46 -0.69
C PHE A 63 -10.51 -18.48 -1.10
N SER A 64 -11.77 -18.06 -1.02
CA SER A 64 -12.93 -18.83 -1.47
C SER A 64 -13.64 -18.15 -2.64
N LYS A 65 -13.98 -18.93 -3.67
CA LYS A 65 -14.71 -18.44 -4.86
C LYS A 65 -16.14 -18.01 -4.57
N GLU A 66 -16.73 -18.55 -3.50
CA GLU A 66 -18.11 -18.30 -3.08
C GLU A 66 -18.23 -17.12 -2.12
N CYS A 67 -17.10 -16.52 -1.71
CA CYS A 67 -17.12 -15.43 -0.75
C CYS A 67 -17.73 -14.15 -1.34
N PRO A 68 -18.64 -13.46 -0.62
CA PRO A 68 -19.24 -12.20 -1.08
C PRO A 68 -18.27 -11.00 -0.99
N TYR A 69 -17.19 -11.13 -0.22
CA TYR A 69 -16.16 -10.11 -0.09
C TYR A 69 -15.08 -10.32 -1.14
N LEU A 70 -14.90 -9.35 -2.03
CA LEU A 70 -13.94 -9.39 -3.12
C LEU A 70 -12.75 -8.49 -2.78
N LEU A 71 -11.57 -9.08 -2.65
CA LEU A 71 -10.29 -8.39 -2.63
C LEU A 71 -9.71 -8.33 -4.05
N THR A 72 -9.60 -7.12 -4.59
CA THR A 72 -8.96 -6.87 -5.89
C THR A 72 -7.56 -6.31 -5.69
N LEU A 73 -6.55 -6.96 -6.24
CA LEU A 73 -5.20 -6.41 -6.42
C LEU A 73 -5.09 -5.82 -7.83
N SER A 74 -4.93 -4.51 -7.91
CA SER A 74 -4.59 -3.82 -9.15
C SER A 74 -3.16 -3.30 -9.10
N TYR A 75 -2.43 -3.41 -10.19
CA TYR A 75 -1.07 -2.88 -10.27
C TYR A 75 -0.76 -2.37 -11.67
N LYS A 76 0.24 -1.50 -11.76
CA LYS A 76 0.78 -1.03 -13.04
C LYS A 76 2.26 -0.76 -12.89
N SER A 77 3.04 -1.26 -13.85
CA SER A 77 4.49 -1.08 -13.92
C SER A 77 4.87 -0.18 -15.09
N ASN A 78 6.09 0.36 -15.05
CA ASN A 78 6.68 1.16 -16.14
C ASN A 78 5.78 2.36 -16.52
N ILE A 79 5.28 3.08 -15.51
CA ILE A 79 4.52 4.30 -15.69
C ILE A 79 5.46 5.36 -16.24
N VAL A 80 5.32 5.63 -17.54
CA VAL A 80 6.04 6.71 -18.21
C VAL A 80 5.09 7.88 -18.40
N CYS A 81 5.46 9.03 -17.84
CA CYS A 81 4.73 10.26 -18.06
C CYS A 81 5.34 11.08 -19.20
N ASN A 82 4.60 11.25 -20.28
CA ASN A 82 5.02 12.03 -21.45
C ASN A 82 4.37 13.42 -21.52
N SER A 83 3.59 13.80 -20.51
CA SER A 83 2.92 15.10 -20.49
C SER A 83 3.92 16.24 -20.19
N PRO A 84 3.96 17.30 -21.02
CA PRO A 84 4.78 18.50 -20.75
C PRO A 84 4.30 19.30 -19.54
N TYR A 85 3.06 19.07 -19.08
CA TYR A 85 2.55 19.69 -17.85
C TYR A 85 3.15 19.09 -16.56
N ASN A 86 3.76 17.91 -16.65
CA ASN A 86 4.41 17.23 -15.52
C ASN A 86 5.94 17.45 -15.48
N VAL A 87 6.43 18.46 -16.21
CA VAL A 87 7.86 18.82 -16.28
C VAL A 87 8.40 19.21 -14.91
N GLN A 88 7.62 19.89 -14.06
CA GLN A 88 8.03 20.22 -12.69
C GLN A 88 8.19 18.97 -11.82
N SER A 89 7.24 18.03 -11.87
CA SER A 89 7.31 16.76 -11.14
C SER A 89 8.48 15.88 -11.61
N LYS A 90 8.79 15.90 -12.92
CA LYS A 90 10.00 15.28 -13.49
C LYS A 90 11.28 15.95 -12.99
N ALA A 91 11.33 17.28 -12.98
CA ALA A 91 12.51 18.03 -12.56
C ALA A 91 12.82 17.87 -11.05
N LEU A 92 11.79 17.61 -10.23
CA LEU A 92 11.93 17.32 -8.80
C LEU A 92 12.21 15.84 -8.48
N GLY A 93 12.33 14.98 -9.51
CA GLY A 93 12.94 13.65 -9.42
C GLY A 93 12.13 12.56 -8.69
N LYS A 94 10.84 12.76 -8.43
CA LYS A 94 10.04 11.80 -7.62
C LYS A 94 8.71 11.45 -8.26
N MET A 95 8.73 11.01 -9.51
CA MET A 95 7.53 10.42 -10.11
C MET A 95 7.57 8.90 -9.92
N PRO A 96 6.49 8.28 -9.40
CA PRO A 96 6.44 6.83 -9.26
C PRO A 96 6.52 6.15 -10.62
N SER A 97 7.27 5.06 -10.67
CA SER A 97 7.40 4.21 -11.86
C SER A 97 6.37 3.09 -11.87
N SER A 98 5.73 2.81 -10.73
CA SER A 98 4.68 1.81 -10.62
C SER A 98 3.74 2.12 -9.44
N TYR A 99 2.63 1.40 -9.36
CA TYR A 99 1.77 1.40 -8.17
C TYR A 99 1.21 0.02 -7.89
N ILE A 100 0.80 -0.17 -6.63
CA ILE A 100 -0.10 -1.24 -6.21
C ILE A 100 -1.34 -0.65 -5.55
N LYS A 101 -2.47 -1.33 -5.74
CA LYS A 101 -3.75 -0.98 -5.14
C LYS A 101 -4.46 -2.24 -4.68
N LEU A 102 -4.94 -2.25 -3.44
CA LEU A 102 -5.85 -3.26 -2.93
C LEU A 102 -7.21 -2.61 -2.70
N GLU A 103 -8.27 -3.20 -3.24
CA GLU A 103 -9.65 -2.79 -2.97
C GLU A 103 -10.43 -3.93 -2.36
N LEU A 104 -11.08 -3.69 -1.22
CA LEU A 104 -12.04 -4.61 -0.64
C LEU A 104 -13.45 -4.14 -0.97
N ARG A 105 -14.25 -5.02 -1.59
CA ARG A 105 -15.64 -4.78 -1.95
C ARG A 105 -16.57 -5.84 -1.38
N LYS A 106 -17.84 -5.48 -1.20
CA LYS A 106 -18.94 -6.43 -0.98
C LYS A 106 -20.02 -6.14 -2.02
N GLY A 107 -20.14 -7.02 -3.01
CA GLY A 107 -20.89 -6.71 -4.23
C GLY A 107 -20.33 -5.45 -4.93
N LEU A 108 -21.17 -4.43 -5.11
CA LEU A 108 -20.80 -3.17 -5.75
C LEU A 108 -20.22 -2.13 -4.79
N HIS A 109 -20.32 -2.36 -3.48
CA HIS A 109 -19.88 -1.40 -2.46
C HIS A 109 -18.38 -1.54 -2.21
N LEU A 110 -17.64 -0.45 -2.39
CA LEU A 110 -16.24 -0.34 -1.98
C LEU A 110 -16.20 -0.04 -0.49
N LEU A 111 -15.47 -0.85 0.26
CA LEU A 111 -15.42 -0.78 1.73
C LEU A 111 -14.09 -0.20 2.20
N TYR A 112 -13.00 -0.61 1.55
CA TYR A 112 -11.65 -0.21 1.89
C TYR A 112 -10.76 -0.15 0.65
N SER A 113 -9.83 0.81 0.61
CA SER A 113 -8.75 0.83 -0.36
C SER A 113 -7.40 1.11 0.28
N TYR A 114 -6.38 0.43 -0.23
CA TYR A 114 -4.97 0.69 0.02
C TYR A 114 -4.32 1.03 -1.31
N TYR A 115 -3.55 2.09 -1.38
CA TYR A 115 -2.82 2.51 -2.56
C TYR A 115 -1.38 2.87 -2.18
N LYS A 116 -0.41 2.39 -2.96
CA LYS A 116 0.99 2.74 -2.76
C LYS A 116 1.68 2.95 -4.10
N ASP A 117 2.25 4.14 -4.23
CA ASP A 117 3.21 4.50 -5.26
C ASP A 117 4.56 3.84 -5.00
N LEU A 118 5.21 3.39 -6.06
CA LEU A 118 6.49 2.69 -6.02
C LEU A 118 7.44 3.28 -7.07
N ASP A 119 8.73 3.26 -6.75
CA ASP A 119 9.82 3.64 -7.65
C ASP A 119 10.41 2.45 -8.42
N HIS A 120 9.99 1.22 -8.09
CA HIS A 120 10.35 -0.02 -8.77
C HIS A 120 9.11 -0.78 -9.25
N THR A 121 9.29 -1.78 -10.11
CA THR A 121 8.25 -2.78 -10.44
C THR A 121 7.73 -3.44 -9.17
N PRO A 122 6.41 -3.68 -9.01
CA PRO A 122 5.85 -4.36 -7.84
C PRO A 122 6.48 -5.74 -7.64
N LYS A 123 6.84 -6.04 -6.40
CA LYS A 123 7.42 -7.33 -6.00
C LYS A 123 6.58 -7.97 -4.90
N GLN A 124 6.94 -9.19 -4.54
CA GLN A 124 6.30 -9.95 -3.47
C GLN A 124 6.21 -9.15 -2.17
N ASP A 125 7.29 -8.50 -1.74
CA ASP A 125 7.32 -7.75 -0.48
C ASP A 125 6.29 -6.61 -0.43
N ASP A 126 6.02 -5.95 -1.56
CA ASP A 126 5.00 -4.90 -1.63
C ASP A 126 3.60 -5.45 -1.42
N ILE A 127 3.32 -6.62 -1.98
CA ILE A 127 2.03 -7.31 -1.86
C ILE A 127 1.84 -7.84 -0.45
N VAL A 128 2.88 -8.48 0.10
CA VAL A 128 2.89 -8.96 1.49
C VAL A 128 2.64 -7.80 2.44
N GLN A 129 3.33 -6.67 2.25
CA GLN A 129 3.16 -5.49 3.10
C GLN A 129 1.78 -4.86 2.91
N GLY A 130 1.28 -4.76 1.69
CA GLY A 130 -0.07 -4.25 1.41
C GLY A 130 -1.16 -5.11 2.06
N PHE A 131 -1.05 -6.44 1.93
CA PHE A 131 -1.99 -7.37 2.54
C PHE A 131 -1.91 -7.39 4.07
N LYS A 132 -0.70 -7.31 4.62
CA LYS A 132 -0.49 -7.15 6.07
C LYS A 132 -1.16 -5.87 6.58
N THR A 133 -0.95 -4.76 5.88
CA THR A 133 -1.57 -3.46 6.24
C THR A 133 -3.09 -3.56 6.21
N LEU A 134 -3.66 -4.18 5.16
CA LEU A 134 -5.09 -4.44 5.07
C LEU A 134 -5.60 -5.24 6.27
N LYS A 135 -4.90 -6.29 6.69
CA LYS A 135 -5.29 -7.08 7.88
C LYS A 135 -5.16 -6.29 9.19
N ASP A 136 -4.12 -5.49 9.32
CA ASP A 136 -3.90 -4.65 10.50
C ASP A 136 -5.01 -3.59 10.62
N ASP A 137 -5.46 -3.03 9.49
CA ASP A 137 -6.56 -2.08 9.41
C ASP A 137 -7.94 -2.74 9.60
N LEU A 138 -8.11 -3.96 9.07
CA LEU A 138 -9.35 -4.73 9.09
C LEU A 138 -9.22 -5.93 10.03
N LYS A 139 -9.33 -5.65 11.34
CA LYS A 139 -9.23 -6.66 12.43
C LYS A 139 -10.15 -7.87 12.24
N GLY A 140 -11.21 -7.74 11.44
CA GLY A 140 -12.15 -8.79 11.14
C GLY A 140 -11.74 -9.77 10.03
N VAL A 141 -10.59 -9.62 9.35
CA VAL A 141 -10.14 -10.61 8.36
C VAL A 141 -9.67 -11.88 9.07
N VAL A 142 -10.60 -12.81 9.27
CA VAL A 142 -10.35 -14.06 9.99
C VAL A 142 -9.76 -15.09 9.05
N ILE A 143 -8.64 -15.71 9.46
CA ILE A 143 -8.15 -16.95 8.86
C ILE A 143 -8.84 -18.08 9.62
N LYS A 144 -9.86 -18.70 9.02
CA LYS A 144 -10.37 -19.97 9.53
C LYS A 144 -9.28 -21.02 9.24
N ARG A 145 -8.62 -21.50 10.30
CA ARG A 145 -7.76 -22.68 10.25
C ARG A 145 -8.61 -23.93 10.12
#